data_AF-A0ABC8JUB1-F1
#
_entry.id   AF-A0ABC8JUB1-F1
#
_cell.length_a   1.000
_cell.length_b   1.000
_cell.length_c   1.000
_cell.angle_alpha   90.00
_cell.angle_beta   90.00
_cell.angle_gamma   90.00
#
_symmetry.space_group_name_H-M   'P 1'
#
loop_
_entity.id
_entity.type
_entity.pdbx_description
1 polymer ?
#
loop_
_entity_poly.entity_id
_entity_poly.type
_entity_poly.pdbx_seq_one_letter_code
_entity_poly.pdbx_strand_id
1 'polypeptide(L)'
;MMRLISGTFPSVKLRDRSPLSKSPNSIKSKTSQTQVAISSSQQNSKVSSPKSWSVYLILSTSEPIKTYVGITTDFARRLKQHNGEIKGGAKASTAGRPWLCACIITGFTCLSQASSFESKWKIFTRKLPRRKKEEEMSQSDALLLHRRRALDKVQESLECSHLETDWKITDQVNTQQTFNPMRN
;
A
#
# COMPACT_ATOMS: atom_id res chain seq x y z
N MET A 1 16.97 -14.09 -40.31
CA MET A 1 17.12 -15.27 -39.44
C MET A 1 15.91 -15.37 -38.54
N MET A 2 15.02 -16.34 -38.80
CA MET A 2 13.77 -16.52 -38.07
C MET A 2 14.00 -17.53 -36.94
N ARG A 3 13.69 -17.17 -35.69
CA ARG A 3 13.81 -18.06 -34.53
C ARG A 3 12.43 -18.65 -34.21
N LEU A 4 12.24 -19.93 -34.48
CA LEU A 4 11.10 -20.74 -34.07
C LEU A 4 11.26 -21.06 -32.57
N ILE A 5 10.26 -20.70 -31.76
CA ILE A 5 10.16 -21.11 -30.36
C ILE A 5 9.39 -22.44 -30.28
N SER A 6 10.09 -23.54 -30.00
CA SER A 6 9.41 -24.81 -29.70
C SER A 6 8.78 -24.74 -28.31
N GLY A 7 7.46 -24.84 -28.29
CA GLY A 7 6.70 -25.02 -27.05
C GLY A 7 6.77 -26.47 -26.62
N THR A 8 7.27 -26.73 -25.41
CA THR A 8 6.98 -27.96 -24.68
C THR A 8 6.91 -27.59 -23.21
N PHE A 9 5.68 -27.62 -22.68
CA PHE A 9 5.39 -27.47 -21.25
C PHE A 9 5.35 -28.86 -20.62
N PRO A 10 6.21 -29.19 -19.64
CA PRO A 10 6.06 -30.41 -18.87
C PRO A 10 4.95 -30.24 -17.82
N SER A 11 3.96 -31.12 -17.92
CA SER A 11 2.75 -31.20 -17.12
C SER A 11 2.99 -31.51 -15.64
N VAL A 12 2.02 -31.09 -14.83
CA VAL A 12 1.91 -31.09 -13.38
C VAL A 12 1.91 -32.51 -12.79
N LYS A 13 2.64 -32.72 -11.68
CA LYS A 13 2.40 -33.85 -10.77
C LYS A 13 2.12 -33.31 -9.37
N LEU A 14 0.83 -33.24 -9.02
CA LEU A 14 0.37 -33.11 -7.65
C LEU A 14 0.68 -34.42 -6.92
N ARG A 15 1.31 -34.34 -5.75
CA ARG A 15 1.41 -35.48 -4.83
C ARG A 15 0.69 -35.15 -3.53
N ASP A 16 -0.06 -36.15 -3.12
CA ASP A 16 -1.13 -36.20 -2.13
C ASP A 16 -0.68 -35.99 -0.68
N ARG A 17 -1.65 -35.61 0.16
CA ARG A 17 -1.54 -35.40 1.61
C ARG A 17 -1.37 -36.71 2.38
N SER A 18 -0.67 -36.65 3.51
CA SER A 18 -1.22 -37.13 4.80
C SER A 18 -0.39 -36.64 5.99
N PRO A 19 -1.03 -36.34 7.15
CA PRO A 19 -0.39 -35.90 8.39
C PRO A 19 -0.16 -37.10 9.34
N LEU A 20 0.84 -37.05 10.24
CA LEU A 20 0.75 -37.74 11.54
C LEU A 20 1.82 -37.29 12.55
N SER A 21 1.33 -36.83 13.71
CA SER A 21 1.80 -37.04 15.09
C SER A 21 3.29 -36.88 15.47
N LYS A 22 3.55 -36.04 16.49
CA LYS A 22 3.96 -36.48 17.86
C LYS A 22 4.33 -35.26 18.75
N SER A 23 3.53 -35.04 19.79
CA SER A 23 3.95 -34.52 21.11
C SER A 23 4.15 -35.76 22.01
N PRO A 24 4.92 -35.74 23.13
CA PRO A 24 4.60 -34.91 24.31
C PRO A 24 5.76 -34.49 25.24
N ASN A 25 5.38 -33.67 26.23
CA ASN A 25 5.94 -33.48 27.58
C ASN A 25 7.23 -32.68 27.81
N SER A 26 7.13 -31.58 28.56
CA SER A 26 7.49 -31.62 29.99
C SER A 26 6.99 -30.38 30.76
N ILE A 27 6.34 -30.66 31.89
CA ILE A 27 5.85 -29.74 32.91
C ILE A 27 7.01 -29.44 33.88
N LYS A 28 7.25 -28.17 34.22
CA LYS A 28 7.78 -27.80 35.54
C LYS A 28 7.36 -26.40 35.96
N SER A 29 6.74 -26.38 37.13
CA SER A 29 6.18 -25.27 37.90
C SER A 29 7.21 -24.59 38.81
N LYS A 30 6.94 -23.33 39.17
CA LYS A 30 7.25 -22.60 40.44
C LYS A 30 6.84 -21.12 40.24
N THR A 31 5.64 -20.70 40.66
CA THR A 31 5.29 -20.07 41.95
C THR A 31 6.13 -18.84 42.32
N SER A 32 5.53 -17.65 42.30
CA SER A 32 5.37 -16.75 43.46
C SER A 32 4.50 -15.54 43.10
N GLN A 33 3.53 -15.26 43.98
CA GLN A 33 2.63 -14.10 43.98
C GLN A 33 3.40 -12.82 44.36
N THR A 34 3.07 -11.68 43.75
CA THR A 34 2.95 -10.38 44.45
C THR A 34 2.01 -9.49 43.63
N GLN A 35 1.13 -8.79 44.35
CA GLN A 35 0.03 -7.98 43.83
C GLN A 35 0.48 -6.56 43.44
N VAL A 36 -0.49 -5.82 42.85
CA VAL A 36 -0.65 -4.37 42.65
C VAL A 36 0.19 -3.65 41.58
N ALA A 37 -0.48 -3.30 40.48
CA ALA A 37 -0.67 -1.90 40.07
C ALA A 37 -1.74 -1.84 38.96
N ILE A 38 -2.84 -1.14 39.25
CA ILE A 38 -3.89 -0.76 38.31
C ILE A 38 -3.30 0.29 37.37
N SER A 39 -3.05 -0.09 36.11
CA SER A 39 -2.67 0.84 35.05
C SER A 39 -3.44 0.49 33.77
N SER A 40 -4.52 1.24 33.58
CA SER A 40 -5.19 1.53 32.29
C SER A 40 -5.34 0.34 31.34
N SER A 41 -6.44 -0.39 31.51
CA SER A 41 -7.03 -1.20 30.44
C SER A 41 -7.44 -0.29 29.27
N GLN A 42 -6.50 0.02 28.37
CA GLN A 42 -6.85 0.42 27.01
C GLN A 42 -7.40 -0.82 26.31
N GLN A 43 -8.67 -1.10 26.59
CA GLN A 43 -9.57 -1.85 25.74
C GLN A 43 -9.66 -1.06 24.42
N ASN A 44 -8.65 -1.16 23.55
CA ASN A 44 -8.80 -0.73 22.17
C ASN A 44 -9.63 -1.82 21.49
N SER A 45 -10.94 -1.68 21.61
CA SER A 45 -11.92 -2.45 20.86
C SER A 45 -11.60 -2.30 19.38
N LYS A 46 -10.77 -3.20 18.85
CA LYS A 46 -10.65 -3.49 17.41
C LYS A 46 -11.99 -4.07 16.97
N VAL A 47 -12.99 -3.20 16.85
CA VAL A 47 -14.16 -3.47 16.03
C VAL A 47 -13.59 -3.57 14.63
N SER A 48 -13.44 -4.80 14.11
CA SER A 48 -13.03 -5.01 12.74
C SER A 48 -14.18 -4.54 11.86
N SER A 49 -14.15 -3.27 11.47
CA SER A 49 -14.95 -2.81 10.35
C SER A 49 -14.73 -3.78 9.17
N PRO A 50 -15.76 -4.05 8.37
CA PRO A 50 -15.60 -4.89 7.20
C PRO A 50 -14.45 -4.34 6.37
N LYS A 51 -13.50 -5.23 6.03
CA LYS A 51 -12.31 -4.90 5.24
C LYS A 51 -12.74 -4.56 3.82
N SER A 52 -13.06 -3.29 3.59
CA SER A 52 -13.37 -2.78 2.26
C SER A 52 -12.10 -2.77 1.39
N TRP A 53 -12.29 -3.00 0.10
CA TRP A 53 -11.19 -2.86 -0.85
C TRP A 53 -10.91 -1.37 -1.09
N SER A 54 -9.63 -1.04 -1.26
CA SER A 54 -9.16 0.31 -1.57
C SER A 54 -8.10 0.26 -2.65
N VAL A 55 -8.08 1.29 -3.49
CA VAL A 55 -7.02 1.56 -4.46
C VAL A 55 -6.21 2.72 -3.92
N TYR A 56 -4.89 2.62 -3.92
CA TYR A 56 -4.02 3.68 -3.42
C TYR A 56 -2.95 4.06 -4.45
N LEU A 57 -2.53 5.32 -4.36
CA LEU A 57 -1.38 5.90 -5.03
C LEU A 57 -0.37 6.30 -3.96
N ILE A 58 0.86 5.82 -4.10
CA ILE A 58 2.01 6.24 -3.29
C ILE A 58 3.08 6.89 -4.16
N LEU A 59 3.85 7.79 -3.56
CA LEU A 59 4.91 8.55 -4.17
C LEU A 59 6.23 8.29 -3.44
N SER A 60 7.30 8.02 -4.18
CA SER A 60 8.67 7.97 -3.68
C SER A 60 9.19 9.40 -3.54
N THR A 61 9.76 9.75 -2.39
CA THR A 61 10.45 11.03 -2.21
C THR A 61 11.92 10.98 -2.63
N SER A 62 12.49 9.79 -2.78
CA SER A 62 13.86 9.62 -3.28
C SER A 62 13.90 9.71 -4.80
N GLU A 63 14.93 10.38 -5.32
CA GLU A 63 15.18 10.47 -6.75
C GLU A 63 15.71 9.13 -7.30
N PRO A 64 15.26 8.69 -8.50
CA PRO A 64 14.23 9.30 -9.32
C PRO A 64 12.83 9.13 -8.72
N ILE A 65 12.06 10.24 -8.68
CA ILE A 65 10.70 10.27 -8.16
C ILE A 65 9.82 9.31 -8.95
N LYS A 66 9.15 8.42 -8.22
CA LYS A 66 8.32 7.34 -8.77
C LYS A 66 6.97 7.30 -8.09
N THR A 67 5.96 6.91 -8.84
CA THR A 67 4.62 6.65 -8.31
C THR A 67 4.29 5.17 -8.42
N TYR A 68 3.58 4.63 -7.44
CA TYR A 68 3.04 3.27 -7.51
C TYR A 68 1.54 3.29 -7.22
N VAL A 69 0.78 2.53 -8.02
CA VAL A 69 -0.66 2.33 -7.85
C VAL A 69 -0.89 0.87 -7.54
N GLY A 70 -1.66 0.58 -6.49
CA GLY A 70 -2.01 -0.78 -6.12
C GLY A 70 -3.31 -0.85 -5.33
N ILE A 71 -3.69 -2.09 -4.98
CA ILE A 71 -4.92 -2.41 -4.23
C ILE A 71 -4.60 -3.07 -2.89
N THR A 72 -5.41 -2.76 -1.88
CA THR A 72 -5.29 -3.36 -0.54
C THR A 72 -6.60 -3.24 0.22
N THR A 73 -6.77 -4.09 1.23
CA THR A 73 -7.82 -3.95 2.26
C THR A 73 -7.31 -3.28 3.54
N ASP A 74 -5.99 -3.15 3.67
CA ASP A 74 -5.31 -2.53 4.81
C ASP A 74 -4.15 -1.69 4.28
N PHE A 75 -4.41 -0.39 4.13
CA PHE A 75 -3.44 0.56 3.58
C PHE A 75 -2.29 0.83 4.55
N ALA A 76 -2.59 1.04 5.83
CA ALA A 76 -1.58 1.32 6.84
C ALA A 76 -0.53 0.19 6.91
N ARG A 77 -0.98 -1.07 6.94
CA ARG A 77 -0.07 -2.22 6.89
C ARG A 77 0.72 -2.26 5.58
N ARG A 78 0.06 -2.03 4.44
CA ARG A 78 0.72 -2.08 3.13
C ARG A 78 1.78 -0.98 2.96
N LEU A 79 1.55 0.22 3.49
CA LEU A 79 2.54 1.30 3.47
C LEU A 79 3.79 0.94 4.27
N LYS A 80 3.62 0.35 5.48
CA LYS A 80 4.74 -0.17 6.28
C LYS A 80 5.52 -1.27 5.57
N GLN A 81 4.85 -2.14 4.80
CA GLN A 81 5.51 -3.13 3.95
C GLN A 81 6.35 -2.48 2.84
N HIS A 82 5.81 -1.44 2.19
CA HIS A 82 6.53 -0.68 1.18
C HIS A 82 7.76 0.03 1.74
N ASN A 83 7.66 0.60 2.95
CA ASN A 83 8.77 1.24 3.67
C ASN A 83 9.75 0.24 4.31
N GLY A 84 9.38 -1.04 4.40
CA GLY A 84 10.25 -2.10 4.93
C GLY A 84 10.26 -2.23 6.44
N GLU A 85 9.37 -1.52 7.15
CA GLU A 85 9.17 -1.67 8.59
C GLU A 85 8.67 -3.06 8.96
N ILE A 86 7.89 -3.68 8.05
CA ILE A 86 7.36 -5.04 8.23
C ILE A 86 7.59 -5.91 6.99
N LYS A 87 7.63 -7.23 7.20
CA LYS A 87 7.85 -8.23 6.14
C LYS A 87 6.68 -8.30 5.16
N GLY A 88 6.95 -8.74 3.93
CA GLY A 88 5.95 -8.96 2.88
C GLY A 88 5.80 -7.82 1.86
N GLY A 89 6.70 -6.85 1.86
CA GLY A 89 6.77 -5.82 0.81
C GLY A 89 7.29 -6.36 -0.53
N ALA A 90 6.94 -5.69 -1.63
CA ALA A 90 7.45 -6.03 -2.95
C ALA A 90 8.95 -5.69 -3.05
N LYS A 91 9.76 -6.59 -3.63
CA LYS A 91 11.20 -6.35 -3.86
C LYS A 91 11.45 -5.05 -4.65
N ALA A 92 10.59 -4.78 -5.64
CA ALA A 92 10.67 -3.56 -6.46
C ALA A 92 10.38 -2.26 -5.68
N SER A 93 9.66 -2.33 -4.56
CA SER A 93 9.39 -1.16 -3.72
C SER A 93 10.54 -0.80 -2.78
N THR A 94 11.59 -1.60 -2.69
CA THR A 94 12.76 -1.28 -1.84
C THR A 94 13.52 -0.06 -2.35
N ALA A 95 13.61 0.12 -3.68
CA ALA A 95 14.43 1.14 -4.31
C ALA A 95 13.80 2.55 -4.37
N GLY A 96 12.54 2.71 -3.94
CA GLY A 96 11.82 4.00 -3.93
C GLY A 96 11.38 4.42 -2.55
N ARG A 97 12.06 3.93 -1.51
CA ARG A 97 11.79 4.32 -0.13
C ARG A 97 12.40 5.71 0.14
N PRO A 98 11.80 6.52 1.02
CA PRO A 98 10.51 6.29 1.67
C PRO A 98 9.33 6.58 0.72
N TRP A 99 8.26 5.82 0.89
CA TRP A 99 6.99 6.00 0.18
C TRP A 99 6.03 6.80 1.03
N LEU A 100 5.41 7.82 0.42
CA LEU A 100 4.36 8.63 0.99
C LEU A 100 3.01 8.31 0.37
N CYS A 101 1.95 8.44 1.16
CA CYS A 101 0.58 8.32 0.70
C CYS A 101 0.19 9.56 -0.12
N ALA A 102 -0.13 9.37 -1.40
CA ALA A 102 -0.58 10.45 -2.26
C ALA A 102 -2.11 10.52 -2.34
N CYS A 103 -2.76 9.38 -2.61
CA CYS A 103 -4.20 9.29 -2.77
C CYS A 103 -4.68 7.91 -2.33
N ILE A 104 -5.84 7.85 -1.68
CA ILE A 104 -6.54 6.61 -1.35
C ILE A 104 -7.97 6.75 -1.85
N ILE A 105 -8.47 5.68 -2.49
CA ILE A 105 -9.84 5.58 -2.96
C ILE A 105 -10.49 4.40 -2.25
N THR A 106 -11.55 4.68 -1.52
CA THR A 106 -12.33 3.71 -0.73
C THR A 106 -13.74 3.58 -1.29
N GLY A 107 -14.46 2.55 -0.85
CA GLY A 107 -15.84 2.27 -1.29
C GLY A 107 -15.99 1.09 -2.26
N PHE A 108 -14.90 0.38 -2.57
CA PHE A 108 -14.98 -0.81 -3.41
C PHE A 108 -15.57 -1.99 -2.61
N THR A 109 -16.66 -2.55 -3.13
CA THR A 109 -17.35 -3.69 -2.52
C THR A 109 -16.65 -5.02 -2.79
N CYS A 110 -15.90 -5.12 -3.89
CA CYS A 110 -15.19 -6.35 -4.26
C CYS A 110 -13.83 -6.09 -4.92
N LEU A 111 -12.99 -7.13 -4.90
CA LEU A 111 -11.65 -7.12 -5.51
C LEU A 111 -11.71 -6.85 -7.01
N SER A 112 -12.71 -7.39 -7.70
CA SER A 112 -12.86 -7.22 -9.16
C SER A 112 -13.03 -5.75 -9.54
N GLN A 113 -13.88 -5.02 -8.81
CA GLN A 113 -14.06 -3.58 -9.03
C GLN A 113 -12.77 -2.80 -8.79
N ALA A 114 -12.09 -3.06 -7.66
CA ALA A 114 -10.82 -2.39 -7.34
C ALA A 114 -9.72 -2.69 -8.38
N SER A 115 -9.62 -3.94 -8.85
CA SER A 115 -8.66 -4.37 -9.86
C SER A 115 -8.94 -3.77 -11.25
N SER A 116 -10.22 -3.72 -11.64
CA SER A 116 -10.65 -3.06 -12.88
C SER A 116 -10.32 -1.57 -12.85
N PHE A 117 -10.59 -0.91 -11.71
CA PHE A 117 -10.25 0.49 -11.48
C PHE A 117 -8.75 0.74 -11.58
N GLU A 118 -7.93 -0.04 -10.87
CA GLU A 118 -6.46 0.04 -10.92
C GLU A 118 -5.95 -0.09 -12.36
N SER A 119 -6.45 -1.08 -13.08
CA SER A 119 -6.07 -1.37 -14.46
C SER A 119 -6.40 -0.21 -15.39
N LYS A 120 -7.64 0.31 -15.30
CA LYS A 120 -8.06 1.50 -16.06
C LYS A 120 -7.19 2.70 -15.73
N TRP A 121 -6.94 2.99 -14.46
CA TRP A 121 -6.09 4.12 -14.05
C TRP A 121 -4.68 4.03 -14.63
N LYS A 122 -4.09 2.83 -14.64
CA LYS A 122 -2.79 2.58 -15.30
C LYS A 122 -2.85 2.81 -16.80
N ILE A 123 -3.93 2.39 -17.46
CA ILE A 123 -4.13 2.59 -18.91
C ILE A 123 -4.28 4.08 -19.23
N PHE A 124 -5.16 4.80 -18.53
CA PHE A 124 -5.34 6.24 -18.75
C PHE A 124 -4.04 7.01 -18.49
N THR A 125 -3.31 6.67 -17.42
CA THR A 125 -2.01 7.33 -17.16
C THR A 125 -1.02 7.17 -18.33
N ARG A 126 -1.01 6.00 -18.99
CA ARG A 126 -0.14 5.73 -20.15
C ARG A 126 -0.63 6.43 -21.43
N LYS A 127 -1.95 6.61 -21.57
CA LYS A 127 -2.57 7.25 -22.75
C LYS A 127 -2.51 8.77 -22.69
N LEU A 128 -2.53 9.36 -21.49
CA LEU A 128 -2.47 10.82 -21.37
C LEU A 128 -1.10 11.33 -21.87
N PRO A 129 -1.08 12.38 -22.71
CA PRO A 129 0.16 12.98 -23.15
C PRO A 129 0.89 13.58 -21.94
N ARG A 130 2.20 13.35 -21.87
CA ARG A 130 3.05 14.06 -20.90
C ARG A 130 3.16 15.51 -21.37
N ARG A 131 2.56 16.44 -20.63
CA ARG A 131 2.80 17.86 -20.87
C ARG A 131 4.27 18.20 -20.59
N LYS A 132 4.80 19.20 -21.29
CA LYS A 132 6.09 19.80 -20.92
C LYS A 132 6.01 20.25 -19.46
N LYS A 133 7.05 19.95 -18.70
CA LYS A 133 7.21 20.44 -17.33
C LYS A 133 7.23 21.98 -17.41
N GLU A 134 6.28 22.63 -16.77
CA GLU A 134 6.38 24.08 -16.50
C GLU A 134 7.55 24.25 -15.52
N GLU A 135 8.46 25.19 -15.81
CA GLU A 135 9.80 25.26 -15.17
C GLU A 135 9.75 25.40 -13.64
N GLU A 136 8.66 25.92 -13.09
CA GLU A 136 8.42 26.13 -11.65
C GLU A 136 7.88 24.91 -10.89
N MET A 137 7.40 23.86 -11.56
CA MET A 137 6.72 22.75 -10.89
C MET A 137 7.71 21.66 -10.44
N SER A 138 7.61 21.19 -9.18
CA SER A 138 8.41 20.04 -8.73
C SER A 138 8.15 18.78 -9.58
N GLN A 139 9.15 17.92 -9.71
CA GLN A 139 9.01 16.60 -10.36
C GLN A 139 7.89 15.77 -9.71
N SER A 140 7.75 15.84 -8.38
CA SER A 140 6.66 15.19 -7.63
C SER A 140 5.30 15.68 -8.08
N ASP A 141 5.15 16.99 -8.18
CA ASP A 141 3.85 17.62 -8.36
C ASP A 141 3.38 17.47 -9.79
N ALA A 142 4.30 17.55 -10.76
CA ALA A 142 4.03 17.22 -12.15
C ALA A 142 3.53 15.77 -12.31
N LEU A 143 4.14 14.80 -11.60
CA LEU A 143 3.71 13.40 -11.62
C LEU A 143 2.34 13.21 -10.97
N LEU A 144 2.09 13.86 -9.82
CA LEU A 144 0.82 13.79 -9.11
C LEU A 144 -0.32 14.42 -9.91
N LEU A 145 -0.07 15.58 -10.54
CA LEU A 145 -1.03 16.24 -11.43
C LEU A 145 -1.38 15.36 -12.63
N HIS A 146 -0.38 14.70 -13.23
CA HIS A 146 -0.60 13.75 -14.32
C HIS A 146 -1.47 12.57 -13.86
N ARG A 147 -1.23 12.05 -12.66
CA ARG A 147 -2.04 10.97 -12.06
C ARG A 147 -3.47 11.42 -11.74
N ARG A 148 -3.65 12.63 -11.23
CA ARG A 148 -4.95 13.23 -10.92
C ARG A 148 -5.80 13.38 -12.18
N ARG A 149 -5.25 13.96 -13.25
CA ARG A 149 -5.93 14.06 -14.55
C ARG A 149 -6.34 12.69 -15.11
N ALA A 150 -5.47 11.70 -14.95
CA ALA A 150 -5.80 10.33 -15.36
C ALA A 150 -6.91 9.72 -14.49
N LEU A 151 -6.96 10.06 -13.20
CA LEU A 151 -8.00 9.62 -12.28
C LEU A 151 -9.36 10.23 -12.65
N ASP A 152 -9.40 11.53 -12.93
CA ASP A 152 -10.62 12.24 -13.32
C ASP A 152 -11.27 11.55 -14.54
N LYS A 153 -10.46 11.14 -15.54
CA LYS A 153 -10.92 10.38 -16.71
C LYS A 153 -11.44 8.98 -16.39
N VAL A 154 -10.89 8.32 -15.37
CA VAL A 154 -11.39 7.02 -14.90
C VAL A 154 -12.74 7.19 -14.21
N GLN A 155 -12.87 8.23 -13.38
CA GLN A 155 -14.12 8.56 -12.69
C GLN A 155 -15.22 9.02 -13.66
N GLU A 156 -14.87 9.68 -14.77
CA GLU A 156 -15.82 9.95 -15.86
C GLU A 156 -16.23 8.66 -16.60
N SER A 157 -15.32 7.68 -16.73
CA SER A 157 -15.55 6.44 -17.48
C SER A 157 -16.28 5.35 -16.70
N LEU A 158 -16.24 5.39 -15.38
CA LEU A 158 -16.91 4.45 -14.49
C LEU A 158 -17.93 5.27 -13.69
N GLU A 159 -19.21 4.90 -13.68
CA GLU A 159 -20.22 5.50 -12.80
C GLU A 159 -19.96 5.12 -11.31
N CYS A 160 -18.78 5.46 -10.82
CA CYS A 160 -18.28 5.18 -9.49
C CYS A 160 -18.53 6.36 -8.55
N SER A 161 -19.74 6.92 -8.60
CA SER A 161 -20.17 8.05 -7.76
C SER A 161 -20.11 7.75 -6.26
N HIS A 162 -20.12 6.47 -5.89
CA HIS A 162 -20.07 5.98 -4.52
C HIS A 162 -18.64 5.86 -3.95
N LEU A 163 -17.60 6.11 -4.76
CA LEU A 163 -16.22 6.01 -4.30
C LEU A 163 -15.76 7.32 -3.66
N GLU A 164 -15.15 7.19 -2.49
CA GLU A 164 -14.56 8.31 -1.76
C GLU A 164 -13.08 8.41 -2.14
N THR A 165 -12.67 9.57 -2.65
CA THR A 165 -11.29 9.84 -3.05
C THR A 165 -10.66 10.83 -2.08
N ASP A 166 -9.64 10.38 -1.35
CA ASP A 166 -8.94 11.13 -0.32
C ASP A 166 -7.48 11.39 -0.75
N TRP A 167 -7.18 12.65 -1.07
CA TRP A 167 -5.83 13.09 -1.45
C TRP A 167 -5.07 13.56 -0.21
N LYS A 168 -3.95 12.90 0.11
CA LYS A 168 -3.19 13.07 1.35
C LYS A 168 -1.87 13.82 1.19
N ILE A 169 -1.58 14.39 0.02
CA ILE A 169 -0.41 15.28 -0.11
C ILE A 169 -0.73 16.60 0.60
N THR A 170 -0.41 16.64 1.90
CA THR A 170 -0.30 17.84 2.73
C THR A 170 1.05 17.76 3.45
N ASP A 171 2.02 18.53 2.96
CA ASP A 171 3.20 19.08 3.65
C ASP A 171 3.82 18.32 4.83
N GLN A 172 4.09 17.02 4.70
CA GLN A 172 4.91 16.30 5.68
C GLN A 172 6.43 16.56 5.52
N VAL A 173 6.82 17.60 4.78
CA VAL A 173 8.24 18.05 4.72
C VAL A 173 8.57 19.05 5.84
N ASN A 174 7.62 19.48 6.66
CA ASN A 174 7.88 20.40 7.77
C ASN A 174 7.35 19.87 9.11
N THR A 175 7.98 18.82 9.64
CA THR A 175 7.82 18.40 11.05
C THR A 175 9.15 18.01 11.69
N GLN A 176 10.25 18.62 11.24
CA GLN A 176 11.57 18.47 11.86
C GLN A 176 12.32 19.81 11.93
N GLN A 177 11.69 20.91 12.38
CA GLN A 177 12.41 22.01 13.06
C GLN A 177 11.41 23.04 13.60
N THR A 178 11.11 22.98 14.90
CA THR A 178 10.72 24.09 15.80
C THR A 178 9.90 23.51 16.95
N PHE A 179 10.57 23.09 18.01
CA PHE A 179 10.13 23.27 19.39
C PHE A 179 11.29 22.77 20.27
N ASN A 180 12.23 23.68 20.53
CA ASN A 180 13.15 23.51 21.65
C ASN A 180 12.95 24.72 22.56
N PRO A 181 11.95 24.71 23.46
CA PRO A 181 11.90 25.68 24.53
C PRO A 181 12.76 25.18 25.70
N MET A 182 13.60 26.11 26.21
CA MET A 182 14.24 26.15 27.52
C MET A 182 15.63 25.54 27.74
N ARG A 183 16.59 26.45 27.96
CA ARG A 183 17.38 26.68 29.21
C ARG A 183 18.55 27.62 28.86
N ASN A 184 18.88 28.71 29.55
CA ASN A 184 18.59 29.26 30.88
C ASN A 184 18.38 30.77 30.79
#